data_AF-A0A2E2ZLJ4-F1
#
_entry.id   AF-A0A2E2ZLJ4-F1
#
_cell.length_a   1.000
_cell.length_b   1.000
_cell.length_c   1.000
_cell.angle_alpha   90.00
_cell.angle_beta   90.00
_cell.angle_gamma   90.00
#
_symmetry.space_group_name_H-M   'P 1'
#
loop_
_entity.id
_entity.type
_entity.pdbx_description
1 polymer ?
#
loop_
_entity_poly.entity_id
_entity_poly.type
_entity_poly.pdbx_seq_one_letter_code
_entity_poly.pdbx_strand_id
1 'polypeptide(L)'
;MKKISIKSAQVKIELDFYLFGSIVDENIESGVSEVRSFFEVSSEDKFEDVLSVIKLAKKGCFAESLVIQPVNLESVCIINGKKIENL
;
A
#
# COMPACT_ATOMS: atom_id res chain seq x y z
N MET A 1 -11.18 19.18 -11.92
CA MET A 1 -9.73 18.88 -11.80
C MET A 1 -8.99 20.19 -11.60
N LYS A 2 -8.03 20.26 -10.66
CA LYS A 2 -7.10 21.40 -10.60
C LYS A 2 -6.21 21.36 -11.85
N LYS A 3 -6.10 22.46 -12.58
CA LYS A 3 -5.25 22.55 -13.78
C LYS A 3 -3.81 22.83 -13.35
N ILE A 4 -3.08 21.77 -13.01
CA ILE A 4 -1.66 21.82 -12.66
C ILE A 4 -0.87 20.98 -13.68
N SER A 5 0.23 21.55 -14.15
CA SER A 5 1.14 20.94 -15.11
C SER A 5 2.27 20.24 -14.36
N ILE A 6 2.20 18.91 -14.31
CA ILE A 6 3.27 18.06 -13.76
C ILE A 6 4.19 17.66 -14.91
N LYS A 7 5.45 18.10 -14.87
CA LYS A 7 6.46 17.76 -15.89
C LYS A 7 6.98 16.34 -15.72
N SER A 8 7.24 15.95 -14.47
CA SER A 8 7.62 14.60 -14.11
C SER A 8 7.14 14.26 -12.71
N ALA A 9 6.89 12.98 -12.48
CA ALA A 9 6.63 12.41 -11.17
C ALA A 9 7.35 11.06 -11.10
N GLN A 10 8.06 10.81 -10.01
CA GLN A 10 8.77 9.56 -9.75
C GLN A 10 8.46 9.09 -8.34
N VAL A 11 8.19 7.80 -8.20
CA VAL A 11 7.94 7.15 -6.91
C VAL A 11 8.95 6.03 -6.73
N LYS A 12 9.60 5.98 -5.58
CA LYS A 12 10.29 4.78 -5.08
C LYS A 12 9.56 4.28 -3.85
N ILE A 13 9.22 3.00 -3.83
CA ILE A 13 8.63 2.34 -2.66
C ILE A 13 9.63 1.31 -2.15
N GLU A 14 9.81 1.28 -0.84
CA GLU A 14 10.57 0.24 -0.13
C GLU A 14 9.68 -0.40 0.92
N LEU A 15 9.79 -1.72 1.09
CA LEU A 15 9.06 -2.48 2.10
C LEU A 15 10.01 -3.39 2.86
N ASP A 16 9.93 -3.37 4.19
CA ASP A 16 10.64 -4.31 5.05
C ASP A 16 9.74 -5.53 5.28
N PHE A 17 9.81 -6.47 4.35
CA PHE A 17 9.08 -7.73 4.43
C PHE A 17 9.80 -8.75 5.32
N TYR A 18 9.05 -9.47 6.14
CA TYR A 18 9.54 -10.63 6.87
C TYR A 18 8.67 -11.85 6.63
N LEU A 19 9.30 -13.01 6.62
CA LEU A 19 8.68 -14.33 6.59
C LEU A 19 9.60 -15.27 7.35
N PHE A 20 9.07 -15.93 8.37
CA PHE A 20 9.81 -16.92 9.16
C PHE A 20 8.90 -18.06 9.58
N GLY A 21 9.52 -19.12 10.12
CA GLY A 21 8.83 -20.32 10.56
C GLY A 21 8.85 -21.45 9.53
N SER A 22 8.02 -22.45 9.79
CA SER A 22 8.01 -23.74 9.11
C SER A 22 6.59 -24.28 9.03
N ILE A 23 6.26 -24.90 7.91
CA ILE A 23 5.00 -25.64 7.76
C ILE A 23 5.01 -26.88 8.67
N VAL A 24 6.16 -27.54 8.77
CA VAL A 24 6.31 -28.79 9.55
C VAL A 24 6.14 -28.52 11.04
N ASP A 25 6.63 -27.37 11.51
CA ASP A 25 6.55 -26.96 12.91
C ASP A 25 5.34 -26.04 13.18
N GLU A 26 4.43 -25.90 12.22
CA GLU A 26 3.17 -25.15 12.31
C GLU A 26 3.30 -23.70 12.81
N ASN A 27 4.39 -23.01 12.47
CA ASN A 27 4.72 -21.70 13.07
C ASN A 27 5.10 -20.60 12.06
N ILE A 28 4.42 -20.58 10.90
CA ILE A 28 4.66 -19.53 9.88
C ILE A 28 4.08 -18.19 10.33
N GLU A 29 4.91 -17.16 10.24
CA GLU A 29 4.50 -15.76 10.39
C GLU A 29 5.10 -14.94 9.26
N SER A 30 4.31 -13.99 8.73
CA SER A 30 4.76 -13.09 7.68
C SER A 30 4.11 -11.72 7.83
N GLY A 31 4.80 -10.69 7.36
CA GLY A 31 4.26 -9.35 7.38
C GLY A 31 5.23 -8.33 6.80
N VAL A 32 4.89 -7.06 6.99
CA VAL A 32 5.70 -5.91 6.61
C VAL A 32 5.83 -5.02 7.83
N SER A 33 7.06 -4.73 8.28
CA SER A 33 7.30 -3.90 9.46
C SER A 33 7.33 -2.40 9.15
N GLU A 34 7.72 -2.02 7.93
CA GLU A 34 7.75 -0.63 7.49
C GLU A 34 7.55 -0.54 5.97
N VAL A 35 6.86 0.52 5.54
CA VAL A 35 6.76 0.91 4.13
C VAL A 35 7.21 2.35 3.99
N ARG A 36 8.20 2.61 3.12
CA ARG A 36 8.73 3.95 2.85
C ARG A 36 8.40 4.34 1.42
N SER A 37 7.85 5.54 1.25
CA SER A 37 7.45 6.10 -0.05
C SER A 37 8.20 7.40 -0.30
N PHE A 38 9.11 7.37 -1.27
CA PHE A 38 9.85 8.54 -1.73
C PHE A 38 9.18 9.02 -3.01
N PHE A 39 8.71 10.27 -3.00
CA PHE A 39 7.97 10.83 -4.12
C PHE A 39 8.58 12.15 -4.56
N GLU A 40 8.99 12.22 -5.82
CA GLU A 40 9.59 13.40 -6.43
C GLU A 40 8.71 13.91 -7.56
N VAL A 41 8.49 15.21 -7.60
CA VAL A 41 7.63 15.87 -8.58
C VAL A 41 8.32 17.13 -9.09
N SER A 42 8.31 17.32 -10.41
CA SER A 42 8.76 18.54 -11.06
C SER A 42 7.58 19.28 -11.70
N SER A 43 7.48 20.58 -11.44
CA SER A 43 6.48 21.47 -12.02
C SER A 43 7.01 22.90 -12.03
N GLU A 44 6.54 23.71 -12.98
CA GLU A 44 6.79 25.16 -13.01
C GLU A 44 5.66 25.96 -12.33
N ASP A 45 4.58 25.29 -11.91
CA ASP A 45 3.48 25.93 -11.20
C ASP A 45 3.90 26.30 -9.76
N LYS A 46 3.09 27.14 -9.11
CA LYS A 46 3.33 27.56 -7.74
C LYS A 46 3.38 26.36 -6.80
N PHE A 47 4.38 26.35 -5.93
CA PHE A 47 4.61 25.30 -4.94
C PHE A 47 3.34 24.90 -4.18
N GLU A 48 2.57 25.87 -3.68
CA GLU A 48 1.36 25.60 -2.88
C GLU A 48 0.26 24.90 -3.67
N ASP A 49 0.13 25.23 -4.96
CA ASP A 49 -0.87 24.60 -5.82
C ASP A 49 -0.48 23.15 -6.15
N VAL A 50 0.80 22.92 -6.43
CA VAL A 50 1.37 21.57 -6.63
C VAL A 50 1.24 20.73 -5.36
N LEU A 51 1.65 21.27 -4.21
CA LEU A 51 1.57 20.61 -2.91
C LEU A 51 0.13 20.23 -2.57
N SER A 52 -0.82 21.12 -2.83
CA SER A 52 -2.24 20.84 -2.63
C SER A 52 -2.72 19.66 -3.47
N VAL A 53 -2.29 19.56 -4.73
CA VAL A 53 -2.61 18.41 -5.60
C VAL A 53 -1.95 17.13 -5.08
N ILE A 54 -0.67 17.18 -4.70
CA ILE A 54 0.03 15.99 -4.19
C ILE A 54 -0.61 15.46 -2.89
N LYS A 55 -0.99 16.35 -1.97
CA LYS A 55 -1.71 15.95 -0.74
C LYS A 55 -3.03 15.25 -1.06
N LEU A 56 -3.79 15.75 -2.03
CA LEU A 56 -5.03 15.11 -2.47
C LEU A 56 -4.77 13.77 -3.15
N ALA A 57 -3.73 13.66 -3.97
CA ALA A 57 -3.35 12.40 -4.61
C ALA A 57 -2.96 11.33 -3.59
N LYS A 58 -2.17 11.68 -2.57
CA LYS A 58 -1.78 10.76 -1.48
C LYS A 58 -3.00 10.36 -0.64
N LYS A 59 -3.91 11.28 -0.33
CA LYS A 59 -5.18 10.95 0.35
C LYS A 59 -6.07 10.00 -0.47
N GLY A 60 -5.99 10.07 -1.80
CA GLY A 60 -6.69 9.16 -2.71
C GLY A 60 -5.93 7.89 -3.05
N CYS A 61 -4.72 7.70 -2.52
CA CYS A 61 -3.89 6.55 -2.84
C CYS A 61 -4.43 5.29 -2.13
N PHE A 62 -5.06 4.42 -2.90
CA PHE A 62 -5.62 3.16 -2.42
C PHE A 62 -4.57 2.28 -1.73
N ALA A 63 -3.39 2.12 -2.34
CA ALA A 63 -2.33 1.27 -1.80
C ALA A 63 -1.80 1.78 -0.45
N GLU A 64 -1.61 3.09 -0.30
CA GLU A 64 -1.19 3.69 0.97
C GLU A 64 -2.27 3.57 2.03
N SER A 65 -3.54 3.71 1.64
CA SER A 65 -4.69 3.50 2.53
C SER A 65 -4.72 2.06 3.08
N LEU A 66 -4.47 1.05 2.24
CA LEU A 66 -4.39 -0.35 2.67
C LEU A 66 -3.25 -0.61 3.67
N VAL A 67 -2.16 0.14 3.59
CA VAL A 67 -1.02 -0.01 4.52
C VAL A 67 -1.34 0.61 5.88
N ILE A 68 -1.99 1.78 5.90
CA ILE A 68 -2.21 2.54 7.16
C ILE A 68 -3.53 2.21 7.86
N GLN A 69 -4.46 1.54 7.18
CA GLN A 69 -5.76 1.16 7.73
C GLN A 69 -6.02 -0.33 7.54
N PRO A 70 -6.16 -1.10 8.64
CA PRO A 70 -6.61 -2.48 8.53
C PRO A 70 -8.02 -2.51 7.97
N VAL A 71 -8.24 -3.38 6.99
CA VAL A 71 -9.55 -3.65 6.39
C VAL A 71 -9.92 -5.09 6.69
N ASN A 72 -11.22 -5.36 6.80
CA ASN A 72 -11.70 -6.74 6.95
C ASN A 72 -11.34 -7.53 5.68
N LEU A 73 -10.57 -8.59 5.85
CA LEU A 73 -10.25 -9.55 4.80
C LEU A 73 -11.10 -10.81 5.01
N GLU A 74 -12.01 -11.09 4.09
CA GLU A 74 -12.73 -12.37 4.05
C GLU A 74 -11.99 -13.32 3.11
N SER A 75 -11.57 -14.48 3.64
CA SER A 75 -10.97 -15.56 2.87
C SER A 75 -11.85 -16.80 2.92
N VAL A 76 -12.14 -17.40 1.76
CA VAL A 76 -12.95 -18.61 1.65
C VAL A 76 -12.09 -19.75 1.10
N CYS A 77 -11.92 -20.80 1.89
CA CYS A 77 -11.29 -22.04 1.43
C CYS A 77 -12.32 -23.15 1.31
N ILE A 78 -12.24 -23.93 0.24
CA ILE A 78 -13.10 -25.10 0.00
C ILE A 78 -12.19 -26.30 -0.23
N ILE A 79 -12.28 -27.30 0.65
CA ILE A 79 -11.52 -28.55 0.54
C ILE A 79 -12.52 -29.68 0.33
N ASN A 80 -12.44 -30.36 -0.81
CA ASN A 80 -13.32 -31.48 -1.18
C ASN A 80 -14.82 -31.15 -1.00
N GLY A 81 -15.22 -29.95 -1.41
CA GLY A 81 -16.61 -29.48 -1.33
C GLY A 81 -17.05 -28.98 0.05
N LYS A 82 -16.17 -29.00 1.07
CA LYS A 82 -16.46 -28.45 2.40
C LYS A 82 -15.83 -27.06 2.54
N LYS A 83 -16.65 -26.08 2.89
CA LYS A 83 -16.18 -24.73 3.25
C LYS A 83 -15.44 -24.81 4.59
N ILE A 84 -14.24 -24.22 4.62
CA ILE A 84 -13.45 -24.04 5.84
C ILE A 84 -13.74 -22.64 6.36
N GLU A 85 -14.12 -22.56 7.64
CA GLU A 85 -14.32 -21.31 8.35
C GLU A 85 -13.06 -20.99 9.17
N ASN A 86 -12.76 -19.70 9.38
CA ASN A 86 -11.65 -19.20 10.20
C ASN A 86 -10.25 -19.68 9.74
N LEU A 87 -9.86 -19.28 8.52
CA LEU A 87 -8.48 -19.34 8.04
C LEU A 87 -7.60 -18.27 8.72
#